data_AF-A0A7D5EX67-F1
#
_entry.id   AF-A0A7D5EX67-F1
#
_cell.length_a   1.000
_cell.length_b   1.000
_cell.length_c   1.000
_cell.angle_alpha   90.00
_cell.angle_beta   90.00
_cell.angle_gamma   90.00
#
_symmetry.space_group_name_H-M   'P 1'
#
loop_
_entity.id
_entity.type
_entity.pdbx_description
1 polymer ?
#
loop_
_entity_poly.entity_id
_entity_poly.type
_entity_poly.pdbx_seq_one_letter_code
_entity_poly.pdbx_strand_id
1 'polypeptide(L)'
;MLSDTDLVRIARDLAATPGVVAATLGGSRARGTHAPDSDVDLGVYVDGRRIDRAALSATVSRWAEAPVTIGPAGSWGPWVDSGA
;
A
#
# COMPACT_ATOMS: atom_id res chain seq x y z
N MET A 1 16.28 0.13 -2.14
CA MET A 1 15.64 -1.17 -1.84
C MET A 1 15.09 -1.10 -0.43
N LEU A 2 13.81 -1.39 -0.23
CA LEU A 2 13.14 -1.24 1.07
C LEU A 2 13.62 -2.33 2.05
N SER A 3 14.02 -1.90 3.25
CA SER A 3 14.34 -2.81 4.36
C SER A 3 13.08 -3.26 5.10
N ASP A 4 13.17 -4.32 5.91
CA ASP A 4 12.05 -4.75 6.75
C ASP A 4 11.62 -3.66 7.75
N THR A 5 12.57 -2.83 8.20
CA THR A 5 12.26 -1.66 9.03
C THR A 5 11.43 -0.63 8.25
N ASP A 6 11.74 -0.42 6.97
CA ASP A 6 10.94 0.45 6.11
C ASP A 6 9.55 -0.11 5.89
N LEU A 7 9.40 -1.43 5.71
CA LEU A 7 8.09 -2.08 5.57
C LEU A 7 7.21 -1.88 6.80
N VAL A 8 7.77 -2.00 8.00
CA VAL A 8 7.04 -1.73 9.24
C VAL A 8 6.63 -0.25 9.34
N ARG A 9 7.48 0.68 8.89
CA ARG A 9 7.16 2.11 8.88
C ARG A 9 6.06 2.43 7.85
N ILE A 10 6.15 1.88 6.64
CA ILE A 10 5.14 2.01 5.60
C ILE A 10 3.79 1.48 6.11
N ALA A 11 3.77 0.28 6.70
CA ALA A 11 2.55 -0.33 7.22
C ALA A 11 1.89 0.54 8.30
N ARG A 12 2.69 1.15 9.20
CA ARG A 12 2.19 2.08 10.22
C ARG A 12 1.62 3.36 9.61
N ASP A 13 2.31 3.95 8.65
CA ASP A 13 1.86 5.16 7.96
C ASP A 13 0.56 4.91 7.19
N LEU A 14 0.45 3.76 6.50
CA LEU A 14 -0.78 3.33 5.84
C LEU A 14 -1.93 3.14 6.84
N ALA A 15 -1.70 2.41 7.93
CA ALA A 15 -2.72 2.16 8.96
C ALA A 15 -3.18 3.43 9.68
N ALA A 16 -2.36 4.49 9.71
CA ALA A 16 -2.74 5.79 10.27
C ALA A 16 -3.63 6.63 9.34
N THR A 17 -3.77 6.23 8.06
CA THR A 17 -4.62 6.94 7.09
C THR A 17 -6.10 6.70 7.40
N PRO A 18 -6.94 7.76 7.51
CA PRO A 18 -8.37 7.60 7.77
C PRO A 18 -9.06 6.67 6.77
N GLY A 19 -9.74 5.65 7.30
CA GLY A 19 -10.46 4.66 6.51
C GLY A 19 -9.61 3.50 6.00
N VAL A 20 -8.30 3.47 6.24
CA VAL A 20 -7.51 2.22 6.13
C VAL A 20 -7.84 1.32 7.32
N VAL A 21 -8.15 0.06 7.03
CA VAL A 21 -8.51 -0.97 8.01
C VAL A 21 -7.33 -1.90 8.27
N ALA A 22 -6.55 -2.23 7.25
CA ALA A 22 -5.37 -3.07 7.37
C ALA A 22 -4.37 -2.83 6.23
N ALA A 23 -3.10 -3.15 6.51
CA ALA A 23 -2.05 -3.31 5.52
C ALA A 23 -1.48 -4.73 5.61
N THR A 24 -1.28 -5.39 4.47
CA THR A 24 -0.77 -6.76 4.40
C THR A 24 0.46 -6.83 3.51
N LEU A 25 1.46 -7.61 3.92
CA LEU A 25 2.59 -7.96 3.06
C LEU A 25 2.24 -9.18 2.21
N GLY A 26 2.44 -9.07 0.91
CA GLY A 26 2.26 -10.15 -0.06
C GLY A 26 3.58 -10.66 -0.64
N GLY A 27 3.47 -11.46 -1.70
CA GLY A 27 4.59 -11.75 -2.58
C GLY A 27 5.65 -12.69 -2.02
N SER A 28 6.86 -12.57 -2.57
CA SER A 28 8.04 -13.35 -2.17
C SER A 28 8.51 -13.00 -0.75
N ARG A 29 8.36 -11.74 -0.33
CA ARG A 29 8.72 -11.28 1.01
C ARG A 29 7.83 -11.86 2.10
N ALA A 30 6.52 -11.89 1.90
CA ALA A 30 5.61 -12.57 2.82
C ALA A 30 5.90 -14.07 2.97
N ARG A 31 6.42 -14.70 1.92
CA ARG A 31 6.78 -16.13 1.89
C ARG A 31 8.21 -16.43 2.35
N GLY A 32 9.03 -15.39 2.60
CA GLY A 32 10.44 -15.57 2.95
C GLY A 32 11.31 -16.08 1.79
N THR A 33 10.86 -15.96 0.55
CA THR A 33 11.56 -16.47 -0.66
C THR A 33 12.03 -15.34 -1.58
N HIS A 34 12.24 -14.14 -1.04
CA HIS A 34 12.66 -12.97 -1.82
C HIS A 34 14.16 -13.02 -2.12
N ALA A 35 14.54 -12.61 -3.33
CA ALA A 35 15.91 -12.27 -3.66
C ALA A 35 16.19 -10.83 -3.19
N PRO A 36 17.47 -10.41 -3.10
CA PRO A 36 17.79 -9.02 -2.74
C PRO A 36 17.01 -8.03 -3.60
N ASP A 37 17.03 -8.17 -4.92
CA ASP A 37 16.37 -7.29 -5.89
C ASP A 37 14.86 -7.48 -6.05
N SER A 38 14.23 -8.33 -5.24
CA SER A 38 12.77 -8.49 -5.27
C SER A 38 12.05 -7.21 -4.89
N ASP A 39 10.95 -6.96 -5.60
CA ASP A 39 9.96 -5.97 -5.27
C ASP A 39 9.19 -6.32 -3.98
N VAL A 40 8.27 -5.43 -3.62
CA VAL A 40 7.45 -5.54 -2.41
C VAL A 40 5.99 -5.36 -2.79
N ASP A 41 5.19 -6.37 -2.48
CA ASP A 41 3.74 -6.31 -2.61
C ASP A 41 3.08 -5.89 -1.29
N LEU A 42 2.37 -4.76 -1.29
CA LEU A 42 1.55 -4.32 -0.16
C LEU A 42 0.07 -4.24 -0.56
N GLY A 43 -0.77 -4.98 0.16
CA GLY A 43 -2.22 -4.86 0.08
C GLY A 43 -2.74 -3.87 1.12
N VAL A 44 -3.67 -3.00 0.71
CA VAL A 44 -4.32 -2.03 1.61
C VAL A 44 -5.82 -2.27 1.61
N TYR A 45 -6.36 -2.65 2.77
CA TYR A 45 -7.79 -2.84 2.97
C TYR A 45 -8.39 -1.57 3.53
N VAL A 46 -9.48 -1.11 2.92
CA VAL A 46 -10.11 0.17 3.27
C VAL A 46 -11.60 0.01 3.54
N ASP A 47 -12.13 0.83 4.45
CA ASP A 47 -13.56 1.13 4.52
C ASP A 47 -13.89 2.13 3.41
N GLY A 48 -14.52 1.64 2.34
CA GLY A 48 -14.87 2.45 1.17
C GLY A 48 -15.75 3.66 1.46
N ARG A 49 -16.43 3.71 2.61
CA ARG A 49 -17.25 4.87 3.02
C ARG A 49 -16.45 5.96 3.73
N ARG A 50 -15.27 5.64 4.23
CA ARG A 50 -14.47 6.53 5.11
C ARG A 50 -13.11 6.89 4.53
N ILE A 51 -12.64 6.14 3.53
CA ILE A 51 -11.28 6.30 3.00
C ILE A 51 -11.05 7.70 2.44
N ASP A 52 -10.04 8.38 3.00
CA ASP A 52 -9.48 9.59 2.40
C ASP A 52 -8.40 9.20 1.37
N ARG A 53 -8.80 9.11 0.10
CA ARG A 53 -7.90 8.73 -1.00
C ARG A 53 -6.83 9.77 -1.28
N ALA A 54 -7.06 11.04 -0.96
CA ALA A 54 -6.06 12.08 -1.10
C ALA A 54 -4.99 11.94 -0.01
N ALA A 55 -5.40 11.69 1.24
CA ALA A 55 -4.48 11.38 2.33
C ALA A 55 -3.71 10.08 2.08
N LEU A 56 -4.35 9.05 1.51
CA LEU A 56 -3.66 7.82 1.13
C LEU A 56 -2.63 8.07 0.03
N SER A 57 -2.99 8.84 -1.01
CA SER A 57 -2.07 9.24 -2.09
C SER A 57 -0.87 10.01 -1.55
N ALA A 58 -1.09 10.96 -0.65
CA ALA A 58 -0.01 11.71 0.02
C ALA A 58 0.87 10.79 0.88
N THR A 59 0.27 9.83 1.60
CA THR A 59 1.00 8.87 2.43
C THR A 59 1.88 7.96 1.58
N VAL A 60 1.35 7.40 0.50
CA VAL A 60 2.11 6.54 -0.43
C VAL A 60 3.21 7.33 -1.15
N SER A 61 2.92 8.57 -1.55
CA SER A 61 3.91 9.44 -2.22
C SER A 61 5.15 9.72 -1.38
N ARG A 62 5.08 9.67 -0.04
CA ARG A 62 6.24 9.85 0.85
C ARG A 62 7.25 8.71 0.73
N TRP A 63 6.85 7.56 0.19
CA TRP A 63 7.66 6.35 0.05
C TRP A 63 8.00 6.04 -1.42
N ALA A 64 7.50 6.83 -2.36
CA ALA A 64 7.73 6.67 -3.79
C ALA A 64 8.74 7.71 -4.31
N GLU A 65 9.39 7.40 -5.43
CA GLU A 65 10.33 8.33 -6.09
C GLU A 65 9.63 9.51 -6.79
N ALA A 66 8.34 9.35 -7.09
CA ALA A 66 7.50 10.36 -7.71
C ALA A 66 6.11 10.40 -7.03
N PRO A 67 5.35 11.50 -7.17
CA PRO A 67 4.00 11.58 -6.65
C PRO A 67 3.10 10.46 -7.19
N VAL A 68 2.36 9.83 -6.29
CA VAL A 68 1.45 8.72 -6.56
C VAL A 68 0.01 9.17 -6.34
N THR A 69 -0.89 8.79 -7.24
CA THR A 69 -2.34 9.01 -7.09
C THR A 69 -3.05 7.67 -7.02
N ILE A 70 -3.75 7.43 -5.92
CA ILE A 70 -4.61 6.25 -5.79
C ILE A 70 -5.86 6.44 -6.65
N GLY A 71 -6.15 5.44 -7.48
CA GLY A 71 -7.32 5.46 -8.35
C GLY A 71 -8.66 5.53 -7.59
N PRO A 72 -9.76 5.78 -8.31
CA PRO A 72 -11.10 5.63 -7.75
C PRO A 72 -11.40 4.15 -7.39
N ALA A 73 -12.44 3.92 -6.60
CA ALA A 73 -12.95 2.56 -6.38
C ALA A 73 -13.35 1.90 -7.70
N GLY A 74 -13.12 0.60 -7.82
CA GLY A 74 -13.37 -0.20 -9.02
C GLY A 74 -12.44 0.05 -10.21
N SER A 75 -11.42 0.91 -10.10
CA SER A 75 -10.55 1.27 -11.24
C SER A 75 -9.77 0.09 -11.81
N TRP A 76 -9.52 -0.94 -11.00
CA TRP A 76 -8.77 -2.13 -11.40
C TRP A 76 -9.65 -3.38 -11.58
N GLY A 77 -10.97 -3.25 -11.36
CA GLY A 77 -11.96 -4.31 -11.60
C GLY A 77 -12.32 -5.15 -10.37
N PRO A 78 -12.88 -6.36 -10.57
CA PRO A 78 -13.52 -7.12 -9.49
C PRO A 78 -12.52 -7.84 -8.56
N TRP A 79 -11.26 -7.99 -8.97
CA TRP A 79 -10.25 -8.74 -8.21
C TRP A 79 -9.42 -7.86 -7.28
N VAL A 80 -9.17 -6.62 -7.67
CA VAL A 80 -8.50 -5.58 -6.88
C VAL A 80 -9.29 -4.30 -7.11
N ASP A 81 -9.83 -3.70 -6.04
CA ASP A 81 -10.72 -2.53 -6.14
C ASP A 81 -10.01 -1.34 -6.79
N SER A 82 -8.77 -1.06 -6.37
CA SER A 82 -8.02 0.12 -6.78
C SER A 82 -6.52 -0.07 -6.55
N GLY A 83 -5.71 0.84 -7.08
CA GLY A 83 -4.28 0.87 -6.89
C GLY A 83 -3.64 2.17 -7.37
N ALA A 84 -2.32 2.17 -7.45
CA ALA A 84 -1.44 3.28 -7.80
C ALA A 84 -0.55 2.91 -8.98
#